data_AF-A0A7K2L2C3-F1
#
_entry.id   AF-A0A7K2L2C3-F1
#
_cell.length_a   1.000
_cell.length_b   1.000
_cell.length_c   1.000
_cell.angle_alpha   90.00
_cell.angle_beta   90.00
_cell.angle_gamma   90.00
#
_symmetry.space_group_name_H-M   'P 1'
#
loop_
_entity.id
_entity.type
_entity.pdbx_description
1 polymer ?
#
loop_
_entity_poly.entity_id
_entity_poly.type
_entity_poly.pdbx_seq_one_letter_code
_entity_poly.pdbx_strand_id
1 'polypeptide(L)'
;LLQKNRIGLPEDPRTFVLDDFIHVVDTLRFLLPGEVEHVDVRARVREGLMHHVVLQLSGDGFTAIGMMNRMNGSTEEILEVSGQDTKRQVLNLSDVVDHKGQPTLRRRGDWVPVPRQRGIEQAVLAFLDAVRDGRELSARDALLTHELCERVVREALAQAS
;
A
#
# COMPACT_ATOMS: atom_id res chain seq x y z
N LEU A 1 -6.35 6.80 1.24
CA LEU A 1 -6.59 5.69 2.18
C LEU A 1 -6.32 4.38 1.44
N LEU A 2 -5.47 3.51 1.99
CA LEU A 2 -5.20 2.18 1.46
C LEU A 2 -5.43 1.14 2.56
N GLN A 3 -6.27 0.16 2.29
CA GLN A 3 -6.54 -0.97 3.17
C GLN A 3 -6.12 -2.24 2.46
N LYS A 4 -5.34 -3.09 3.12
CA LYS A 4 -4.96 -4.40 2.60
C LYS A 4 -5.15 -5.41 3.71
N ASN A 5 -6.34 -6.00 3.80
CA ASN A 5 -6.74 -6.85 4.91
C ASN A 5 -6.66 -8.33 4.53
N ARG A 6 -6.55 -9.18 5.55
CA ARG A 6 -6.45 -10.65 5.45
C ARG A 6 -7.31 -11.32 6.53
N ILE A 7 -7.65 -12.58 6.31
CA ILE A 7 -8.30 -13.44 7.31
C ILE A 7 -7.23 -14.30 7.99
N GLY A 8 -7.09 -14.15 9.31
CA GLY A 8 -6.09 -14.86 10.10
C GLY A 8 -4.65 -14.49 9.72
N LEU A 9 -3.70 -15.34 10.16
CA LEU A 9 -2.26 -15.18 9.91
C LEU A 9 -1.59 -14.00 10.64
N PRO A 10 -1.89 -13.71 11.93
CA PRO A 10 -1.03 -12.79 12.67
C PRO A 10 0.40 -13.35 12.65
N GLU A 11 1.39 -12.47 12.56
CA GLU A 11 2.76 -12.85 12.21
C GLU A 11 3.77 -12.02 13.00
N ASP A 12 5.01 -12.47 13.09
CA ASP A 12 6.10 -11.65 13.62
C ASP A 12 6.09 -10.24 12.97
N PRO A 13 6.22 -9.14 13.76
CA PRO A 13 6.18 -7.77 13.25
C PRO A 13 7.07 -7.48 12.04
N ARG A 14 8.27 -8.06 11.98
CA ARG A 14 9.22 -7.82 10.88
C ARG A 14 8.74 -8.49 9.61
N THR A 15 8.40 -9.77 9.69
CA THR A 15 7.86 -10.54 8.55
C THR A 15 6.54 -9.95 8.07
N PHE A 16 5.63 -9.60 8.98
CA PHE A 16 4.37 -8.92 8.66
C PHE A 16 4.62 -7.67 7.81
N VAL A 17 5.55 -6.82 8.26
CA VAL A 17 5.80 -5.53 7.63
C VAL A 17 6.52 -5.69 6.29
N LEU A 18 7.63 -6.44 6.26
CA LEU A 18 8.49 -6.52 5.07
C LEU A 18 7.93 -7.42 3.96
N ASP A 19 7.06 -8.40 4.28
CA ASP A 19 6.54 -9.31 3.26
C ASP A 19 5.17 -8.91 2.70
N ASP A 20 4.33 -8.20 3.47
CA ASP A 20 2.97 -7.84 3.01
C ASP A 20 2.62 -6.36 3.19
N PHE A 21 2.92 -5.77 4.37
CA PHE A 21 2.59 -4.35 4.60
C PHE A 21 3.46 -3.40 3.77
N ILE A 22 4.64 -3.82 3.33
CA ILE A 22 5.53 -3.04 2.47
C ILE A 22 4.81 -2.53 1.22
N HIS A 23 3.90 -3.32 0.66
CA HIS A 23 3.10 -2.91 -0.50
C HIS A 23 2.17 -1.73 -0.18
N VAL A 24 1.65 -1.66 1.05
CA VAL A 24 0.86 -0.51 1.52
C VAL A 24 1.75 0.71 1.66
N VAL A 25 2.90 0.55 2.32
CA VAL A 25 3.89 1.62 2.52
C VAL A 25 4.35 2.21 1.19
N ASP A 26 4.77 1.35 0.27
CA ASP A 26 5.29 1.70 -1.05
C ASP A 26 4.24 2.42 -1.90
N THR A 27 3.04 1.84 -2.01
CA THR A 27 1.94 2.44 -2.78
C THR A 27 1.54 3.80 -2.23
N LEU A 28 1.50 3.98 -0.91
CA LEU A 28 1.21 5.28 -0.33
C LEU A 28 2.30 6.29 -0.68
N ARG A 29 3.58 5.95 -0.46
CA ARG A 29 4.72 6.82 -0.79
C ARG A 29 4.69 7.25 -2.26
N PHE A 30 4.38 6.33 -3.16
CA PHE A 30 4.26 6.62 -4.59
C PHE A 30 3.13 7.62 -4.92
N LEU A 31 2.03 7.60 -4.17
CA LEU A 31 0.85 8.43 -4.45
C LEU A 31 0.85 9.79 -3.74
N LEU A 32 1.81 10.06 -2.86
CA LEU A 32 1.83 11.33 -2.12
C LEU A 32 2.10 12.50 -3.08
N PRO A 33 1.41 13.64 -2.91
CA PRO A 33 1.62 14.82 -3.75
C PRO A 33 2.82 15.68 -3.32
N GLY A 34 3.48 15.35 -2.20
CA GLY A 34 4.55 16.16 -1.62
C GLY A 34 5.34 15.43 -0.53
N GLU A 35 6.21 16.18 0.15
CA GLU A 35 7.07 15.65 1.21
C GLU A 35 6.27 15.28 2.47
N VAL A 36 6.71 14.22 3.14
CA VAL A 36 6.11 13.76 4.40
C VAL A 36 6.75 14.51 5.56
N GLU A 37 5.94 15.26 6.30
CA GLU A 37 6.35 16.00 7.49
C GLU A 37 6.05 15.22 8.78
N HIS A 38 5.00 14.41 8.77
CA HIS A 38 4.55 13.64 9.92
C HIS A 38 4.27 12.18 9.57
N VAL A 39 4.68 11.31 10.50
CA VAL A 39 4.47 9.87 10.43
C VAL A 39 4.00 9.39 11.79
N ASP A 40 2.84 8.76 11.86
CA ASP A 40 2.30 8.09 13.05
C ASP A 40 2.04 6.61 12.73
N VAL A 41 2.38 5.74 13.66
CA VAL A 41 2.21 4.29 13.54
C VAL A 41 1.43 3.79 14.74
N ARG A 42 0.35 3.05 14.50
CA ARG A 42 -0.43 2.37 15.54
C ARG A 42 -0.53 0.90 15.21
N ALA A 43 -0.01 0.06 16.08
CA ALA A 43 -0.02 -1.38 15.89
C ALA A 43 -0.67 -2.10 17.08
N ARG A 44 -1.27 -3.25 16.81
CA ARG A 44 -1.67 -4.20 17.84
C ARG A 44 -0.85 -5.45 17.70
N VAL A 45 -0.03 -5.72 18.71
CA VAL A 45 0.68 -6.97 18.89
C VAL A 45 0.06 -7.73 20.05
N ARG A 46 -0.10 -9.05 19.92
CA ARG A 46 -0.52 -9.96 21.00
C ARG A 46 0.31 -11.23 20.91
N GLU A 47 0.81 -11.69 22.06
CA GLU A 47 1.59 -12.94 22.14
C GLU A 47 2.78 -12.95 21.14
N GLY A 48 3.40 -11.78 20.93
CA GLY A 48 4.50 -11.59 19.97
C GLY A 48 4.08 -11.44 18.51
N LEU A 49 2.80 -11.63 18.17
CA LEU A 49 2.30 -11.58 16.79
C LEU A 49 1.55 -10.28 16.52
N MET A 50 1.85 -9.65 15.39
CA MET A 50 1.16 -8.47 14.89
C MET A 50 -0.19 -8.83 14.29
N HIS A 51 -1.27 -8.28 14.86
CA HIS A 51 -2.64 -8.47 14.41
C HIS A 51 -3.03 -7.42 13.37
N HIS A 52 -2.69 -6.16 13.62
CA HIS A 52 -2.95 -5.07 12.68
C HIS A 52 -1.99 -3.91 12.88
N VAL A 53 -1.87 -3.09 11.85
CA VAL A 53 -1.11 -1.84 11.84
C VAL A 53 -1.84 -0.78 11.03
N VAL A 54 -1.75 0.46 11.49
CA VAL A 54 -2.17 1.68 10.79
C VAL A 54 -0.94 2.60 10.70
N LEU A 55 -0.65 3.06 9.50
CA LEU A 55 0.36 4.05 9.18
C LEU A 55 -0.35 5.31 8.68
N GLN A 56 -0.09 6.44 9.31
CA GLN A 56 -0.52 7.75 8.81
C GLN A 56 0.72 8.54 8.36
N LEU A 57 0.65 9.08 7.15
CA LEU A 57 1.61 10.01 6.57
C LEU A 57 0.90 11.32 6.27
N SER A 58 1.49 12.46 6.59
CA SER A 58 0.93 13.77 6.21
C SER A 58 2.02 14.80 5.97
N GLY A 59 1.67 15.84 5.23
CA GLY A 59 2.51 17.00 4.95
C GLY A 59 1.62 18.14 4.46
N ASP A 60 2.20 19.12 3.78
CA ASP A 60 1.47 20.30 3.31
C ASP A 60 0.27 19.92 2.41
N GLY A 61 -0.93 20.13 2.94
CA GLY A 61 -2.18 19.93 2.21
C GLY A 61 -2.59 18.48 1.93
N PHE A 62 -1.94 17.46 2.52
CA PHE A 62 -2.32 16.06 2.30
C PHE A 62 -2.27 15.17 3.54
N THR A 63 -3.07 14.10 3.52
CA THR A 63 -3.00 12.98 4.46
C THR A 63 -3.17 11.67 3.70
N ALA A 64 -2.31 10.71 4.00
CA ALA A 64 -2.42 9.34 3.54
C ALA A 64 -2.49 8.40 4.75
N ILE A 65 -3.41 7.44 4.69
CA ILE A 65 -3.59 6.43 5.72
C ILE A 65 -3.49 5.07 5.04
N GLY A 66 -2.65 4.21 5.60
CA GLY A 66 -2.44 2.83 5.19
C GLY A 66 -2.75 1.91 6.34
N MET A 67 -3.50 0.85 6.12
CA MET A 67 -3.75 -0.13 7.17
C MET A 67 -3.79 -1.55 6.63
N MET A 68 -3.41 -2.46 7.51
CA MET A 68 -3.55 -3.89 7.31
C MET A 68 -4.04 -4.50 8.60
N ASN A 69 -5.19 -5.18 8.52
CA ASN A 69 -5.72 -6.00 9.58
C ASN A 69 -5.74 -7.46 9.14
N ARG A 70 -4.98 -8.31 9.84
CA ARG A 70 -4.98 -9.77 9.65
C ARG A 70 -6.03 -10.48 10.50
N MET A 71 -6.70 -9.75 11.38
CA MET A 71 -7.90 -10.23 12.09
C MET A 71 -9.18 -9.73 11.41
N ASN A 72 -9.17 -9.61 10.07
CA ASN A 72 -10.33 -9.16 9.31
C ASN A 72 -11.26 -10.33 8.94
N GLY A 73 -12.51 -10.02 8.60
CA GLY A 73 -13.50 -11.00 8.14
C GLY A 73 -13.37 -11.42 6.68
N SER A 74 -12.58 -10.69 5.89
CA SER A 74 -12.36 -10.93 4.47
C SER A 74 -10.92 -10.59 4.05
N THR A 75 -10.46 -11.21 2.97
CA THR A 75 -9.29 -10.71 2.22
C THR A 75 -9.77 -9.64 1.26
N GLU A 76 -9.24 -8.43 1.42
CA GLU A 76 -9.64 -7.28 0.60
C GLU A 76 -8.47 -6.31 0.43
N GLU A 77 -8.50 -5.59 -0.68
CA GLU A 77 -7.58 -4.50 -0.96
C GLU A 77 -8.38 -3.32 -1.53
N ILE A 78 -8.37 -2.20 -0.83
CA ILE A 78 -9.16 -1.01 -1.18
C ILE A 78 -8.24 0.20 -1.16
N LEU A 79 -8.05 0.81 -2.31
CA LEU A 79 -7.39 2.11 -2.44
C LEU A 79 -8.44 3.18 -2.70
N GLU A 80 -8.40 4.27 -1.95
CA GLU A 80 -9.18 5.48 -2.19
C GLU A 80 -8.27 6.70 -2.22
N VAL A 81 -8.43 7.51 -3.27
CA VAL A 81 -7.83 8.84 -3.42
C VAL A 81 -8.95 9.84 -3.60
N SER A 82 -8.96 10.91 -2.80
CA SER A 82 -9.99 11.94 -2.82
C SER A 82 -9.36 13.33 -2.72
N GLY A 83 -9.95 14.28 -3.45
CA GLY A 83 -9.48 15.66 -3.54
C GLY A 83 -10.00 16.34 -4.79
N GLN A 84 -9.95 17.68 -4.81
CA GLN A 84 -10.36 18.49 -5.97
C GLN A 84 -11.76 18.10 -6.50
N ASP A 85 -12.74 18.00 -5.59
CA ASP A 85 -14.15 17.63 -5.90
C ASP A 85 -14.34 16.27 -6.58
N THR A 86 -13.34 15.40 -6.51
CA THR A 86 -13.40 14.05 -7.08
C THR A 86 -12.88 13.01 -6.10
N LYS A 87 -13.26 11.76 -6.36
CA LYS A 87 -12.72 10.61 -5.65
C LYS A 87 -12.65 9.41 -6.57
N ARG A 88 -11.60 8.60 -6.43
CA ARG A 88 -11.44 7.33 -7.11
C ARG A 88 -11.19 6.23 -6.11
N GLN A 89 -11.88 5.11 -6.28
CA GLN A 89 -11.64 3.90 -5.53
C GLN A 89 -11.16 2.80 -6.49
N VAL A 90 -10.19 2.01 -6.05
CA VAL A 90 -9.78 0.76 -6.69
C VAL A 90 -10.02 -0.37 -5.71
N LEU A 91 -10.86 -1.33 -6.09
CA LEU A 91 -11.27 -2.46 -5.28
C LEU A 91 -10.62 -3.73 -5.84
N ASN A 92 -9.83 -4.39 -5.00
CA ASN A 92 -9.15 -5.66 -5.27
C ASN A 92 -8.36 -5.67 -6.58
N LEU A 93 -7.81 -4.51 -6.96
CA LEU A 93 -7.10 -4.30 -8.24
C LEU A 93 -7.93 -4.72 -9.47
N SER A 94 -9.26 -4.70 -9.38
CA SER A 94 -10.17 -5.12 -10.45
C SER A 94 -11.13 -4.00 -10.82
N ASP A 95 -11.82 -3.47 -9.82
CA ASP A 95 -12.96 -2.59 -10.03
C ASP A 95 -12.55 -1.17 -9.68
N VAL A 96 -12.84 -0.23 -10.57
CA VAL A 96 -12.58 1.19 -10.36
C VAL A 96 -13.91 1.92 -10.24
N VAL A 97 -14.10 2.62 -9.13
CA VAL A 97 -15.27 3.48 -8.90
C VAL A 97 -14.82 4.94 -8.98
N ASP A 98 -15.34 5.66 -9.96
CA ASP A 98 -15.10 7.09 -10.14
C ASP A 98 -16.27 7.89 -9.57
N HIS A 99 -15.97 8.84 -8.68
CA HIS A 99 -16.93 9.70 -8.01
C HIS A 99 -16.74 11.15 -8.47
N LYS A 100 -17.72 11.67 -9.22
CA LYS A 100 -17.84 13.07 -9.63
C LYS A 100 -19.32 13.38 -9.86
N GLY A 101 -20.07 13.52 -8.77
CA GLY A 101 -21.54 13.44 -8.79
C GLY A 101 -21.99 11.98 -8.66
N GLN A 102 -22.75 11.46 -9.64
CA GLN A 102 -23.18 10.05 -9.63
C GLN A 102 -21.98 9.11 -9.86
N PRO A 103 -21.75 8.12 -8.99
CA PRO A 103 -20.63 7.18 -9.15
C PRO A 103 -20.75 6.35 -10.43
N THR A 104 -19.62 6.09 -11.08
CA THR A 104 -19.53 5.17 -12.21
C THR A 104 -18.59 4.03 -11.89
N LEU A 105 -18.97 2.80 -12.29
CA LEU A 105 -18.20 1.59 -12.07
C LEU A 105 -17.56 1.12 -13.38
N ARG A 106 -16.24 0.98 -13.38
CA ARG A 106 -15.49 0.34 -14.45
C ARG A 106 -14.92 -0.96 -13.91
N ARG A 107 -15.37 -2.07 -14.49
CA ARG A 107 -14.82 -3.39 -14.18
C ARG A 107 -13.69 -3.72 -15.13
N ARG A 108 -12.75 -4.52 -14.65
CA ARG A 108 -11.79 -5.21 -15.50
C ARG A 108 -12.51 -6.01 -16.59
N GLY A 109 -11.92 -6.09 -17.79
CA GLY A 109 -12.40 -7.02 -18.82
C GLY A 109 -12.24 -8.47 -18.36
N ASP A 110 -13.15 -9.34 -18.82
CA ASP A 110 -13.23 -10.74 -18.40
C ASP A 110 -11.95 -11.53 -18.67
N TRP A 111 -11.27 -11.20 -19.77
CA TRP A 111 -10.10 -11.91 -20.28
C TRP A 111 -8.75 -11.24 -19.97
N VAL A 112 -8.73 -10.26 -19.06
CA VAL A 112 -7.47 -9.62 -18.66
C VAL A 112 -6.63 -10.61 -17.83
N PRO A 113 -5.39 -10.93 -18.24
CA PRO A 113 -4.54 -11.85 -17.49
C PRO A 113 -4.16 -11.30 -16.10
N VAL A 114 -4.03 -12.20 -15.12
CA VAL A 114 -3.64 -11.84 -13.75
C VAL A 114 -2.31 -11.07 -13.69
N PRO A 115 -1.24 -11.42 -14.44
CA PRO A 115 0.00 -10.65 -14.42
C PRO A 115 -0.20 -9.19 -14.85
N ARG A 116 -1.06 -8.95 -15.85
CA ARG A 116 -1.39 -7.60 -16.31
C ARG A 116 -2.24 -6.85 -15.29
N GLN A 117 -3.20 -7.53 -14.66
CA GLN A 117 -4.04 -6.95 -13.61
C GLN A 117 -3.21 -6.51 -12.39
N ARG A 118 -2.27 -7.35 -11.96
CA ARG A 118 -1.42 -7.14 -10.78
C ARG A 118 -0.21 -6.26 -11.06
N GLY A 119 -0.06 -5.72 -12.26
CA GLY A 119 1.07 -4.85 -12.63
C GLY A 119 2.40 -5.57 -12.92
N ILE A 120 2.43 -6.90 -12.82
CA ILE A 120 3.65 -7.71 -13.00
C ILE A 120 4.14 -7.63 -14.44
N GLU A 121 3.23 -7.74 -15.41
CA GLU A 121 3.59 -7.63 -16.83
C GLU A 121 4.26 -6.28 -17.12
N GLN A 122 3.69 -5.19 -16.59
CA GLN A 122 4.16 -3.83 -16.79
C GLN A 122 5.51 -3.61 -16.10
N ALA A 123 5.71 -4.15 -14.89
CA ALA A 123 6.99 -4.09 -14.20
C ALA A 123 8.11 -4.81 -14.99
N VAL A 124 7.81 -6.00 -15.54
CA VAL A 124 8.76 -6.75 -16.37
C VAL A 124 9.08 -5.99 -17.66
N LEU A 125 8.08 -5.44 -18.34
CA LEU A 125 8.30 -4.66 -19.56
C LEU A 125 9.16 -3.42 -19.28
N ALA A 126 8.85 -2.67 -18.22
CA ALA A 126 9.64 -1.49 -17.82
C ALA A 126 11.10 -1.83 -17.51
N PHE A 127 11.35 -2.99 -16.88
CA PHE A 127 12.70 -3.50 -16.65
C PHE A 127 13.41 -3.86 -17.96
N LEU A 128 12.77 -4.62 -18.84
CA LEU A 128 13.36 -5.02 -20.12
C LEU A 128 13.67 -3.83 -21.03
N ASP A 129 12.81 -2.81 -21.02
CA ASP A 129 13.05 -1.57 -21.76
C ASP A 129 14.24 -0.80 -21.18
N ALA A 130 14.38 -0.72 -19.85
CA ALA A 130 15.57 -0.13 -19.22
C ALA A 130 16.87 -0.85 -19.63
N VAL A 131 16.85 -2.19 -19.68
CA VAL A 131 17.99 -3.01 -20.11
C VAL A 131 18.34 -2.72 -21.57
N ARG A 132 17.34 -2.65 -22.47
CA ARG A 132 17.55 -2.34 -23.89
C ARG A 132 18.14 -0.95 -24.09
N ASP A 133 17.70 0.01 -23.29
CA ASP A 133 18.15 1.40 -23.35
C ASP A 133 19.51 1.62 -22.67
N GLY A 134 20.08 0.59 -22.01
CA GLY A 134 21.29 0.74 -21.20
C GLY A 134 21.11 1.64 -19.99
N ARG A 135 19.87 1.78 -19.50
CA ARG A 135 19.49 2.67 -18.41
C ARG A 135 19.51 1.93 -17.08
N GLU A 136 20.37 2.36 -16.17
CA GLU A 136 20.39 1.87 -14.79
C GLU A 136 19.18 2.38 -14.00
N LEU A 137 18.46 1.47 -13.34
CA LEU A 137 17.36 1.82 -12.44
C LEU A 137 17.91 2.08 -11.04
N SER A 138 17.55 3.22 -10.46
CA SER A 138 17.98 3.57 -9.09
C SER A 138 17.22 2.76 -8.05
N ALA A 139 17.95 2.20 -7.07
CA ALA A 139 17.37 1.54 -5.90
C ALA A 139 16.97 2.53 -4.77
N ARG A 140 17.18 3.85 -4.98
CA ARG A 140 16.97 4.85 -3.92
C ARG A 140 15.52 4.92 -3.44
N ASP A 141 14.56 4.81 -4.35
CA ASP A 141 13.16 4.83 -3.95
C ASP A 141 12.76 3.59 -3.15
N ALA A 142 13.24 2.41 -3.55
CA ALA A 142 13.06 1.18 -2.79
C ALA A 142 13.68 1.27 -1.39
N LEU A 143 14.88 1.86 -1.26
CA LEU A 143 15.53 2.08 0.04
C LEU A 143 14.65 2.93 0.98
N LEU A 144 14.08 4.03 0.48
CA LEU A 144 13.20 4.89 1.29
C LEU A 144 11.94 4.14 1.76
N THR A 145 11.39 3.23 0.95
CA THR A 145 10.29 2.34 1.38
C THR A 145 10.74 1.45 2.54
N HIS A 146 11.93 0.85 2.44
CA HIS A 146 12.46 -0.04 3.48
C HIS A 146 12.78 0.71 4.77
N GLU A 147 13.32 1.94 4.69
CA GLU A 147 13.57 2.79 5.87
C GLU A 147 12.27 3.11 6.63
N LEU A 148 11.19 3.41 5.90
CA LEU A 148 9.88 3.63 6.51
C LEU A 148 9.31 2.33 7.09
N CYS A 149 9.51 1.18 6.44
CA CYS A 149 9.13 -0.12 6.99
C CYS A 149 9.88 -0.43 8.30
N GLU A 150 11.18 -0.16 8.37
CA GLU A 150 11.96 -0.32 9.61
C GLU A 150 11.43 0.56 10.73
N ARG A 151 11.03 1.81 10.43
CA ARG A 151 10.37 2.66 11.41
C ARG A 151 9.06 2.04 11.91
N VAL A 152 8.22 1.51 11.02
CA VAL A 152 6.97 0.83 11.39
C VAL A 152 7.24 -0.36 12.32
N VAL A 153 8.24 -1.19 12.02
CA VAL A 153 8.62 -2.33 12.86
C VAL A 153 9.05 -1.87 14.26
N ARG A 154 9.91 -0.85 14.36
CA ARG A 154 10.40 -0.34 15.65
C ARG A 154 9.26 0.22 16.50
N GLU A 155 8.38 1.01 15.92
CA GLU A 155 7.22 1.58 16.61
C GLU A 155 6.27 0.48 17.11
N ALA A 156 6.01 -0.53 16.29
CA ALA A 156 5.15 -1.65 16.69
C ALA A 156 5.73 -2.46 17.86
N LEU A 157 7.04 -2.71 17.85
CA LEU A 157 7.72 -3.41 18.94
C LEU A 157 7.73 -2.58 20.24
N ALA A 158 7.93 -1.27 20.13
CA ALA A 158 7.85 -0.37 21.28
C ALA A 158 6.43 -0.34 21.89
N GLN A 159 5.39 -0.39 21.08
CA GLN A 159 3.99 -0.45 21.53
C GLN A 159 3.58 -1.82 22.11
N ALA A 160 4.36 -2.87 21.86
CA ALA A 160 4.12 -4.21 22.37
C ALA A 160 4.75 -4.46 23.75
N SER A 161 5.64 -3.56 24.18
CA SER A 161 6.36 -3.61 25.47
C SER A 161 5.54 -2.98 26.59
#